data_AF-A0A3D1D3B6-F1
#
_entry.id   AF-A0A3D1D3B6-F1
#
_cell.length_a   1.000
_cell.length_b   1.000
_cell.length_c   1.000
_cell.angle_alpha   90.00
_cell.angle_beta   90.00
_cell.angle_gamma   90.00
#
_symmetry.space_group_name_H-M   'P 1'
#
loop_
_entity.id
_entity.type
_entity.pdbx_description
1 polymer ?
#
loop_
_entity_poly.entity_id
_entity_poly.type
_entity_poly.pdbx_seq_one_letter_code
_entity_poly.pdbx_strand_id
1 'polypeptide(L)'
;MKSRNQDESQYYVERDVSWMYFNHRILQEAQKTSVPPLEKMSFLGIYSNNLDEFFRVRVASLTRLVSAKGIGESARKRLKKTIKTINKLNEDYSREYTDTINKVFAELAEHHIRLVNDKQLSDAQKTFLSAFYYDKLNGSTNPIWLSAIDDLNTLEDNRIYLVVKKTHVDDKKVKYAIIKVPDRVYGRFIKLPSDDGFCDIIYLDDVIRYCLPLIFIGTKASTYEAFSFKFTKDAEMEVDNEGDYGTMEKIAMGVNSRKKGSPIRVIYDRDMPKEMQKKILERLNVKELDTSLAGGRYQNHRDLMKFPDCGHSELKYPRWPQVMKPEFLAEESIIDSIREKDRFIHVPYHSFDGYIRVLREAALKPEVKAIKTTLYRLAKDSKVVKALIAAARNGKKVTAVVELLARFDEESNINWSKRMQEEGVNVIFGVDGLKVHSKLLYIESRKGDIACIGTG
;
A
#
# COMPACT_ATOMS: atom_id res chain seq x y z
N MET A 1 -20.98 -8.27 51.31
CA MET A 1 -20.98 -7.47 50.06
C MET A 1 -20.33 -8.28 48.95
N LYS A 2 -21.11 -8.87 48.04
CA LYS A 2 -20.56 -9.48 46.81
C LYS A 2 -20.15 -8.34 45.88
N SER A 3 -18.86 -8.19 45.60
CA SER A 3 -18.38 -7.25 44.58
C SER A 3 -18.98 -7.64 43.23
N ARG A 4 -19.94 -6.85 42.75
CA ARG A 4 -20.33 -6.85 41.34
C ARG A 4 -19.14 -6.28 40.56
N ASN A 5 -18.17 -7.13 40.21
CA ASN A 5 -17.38 -6.89 39.00
C ASN A 5 -18.36 -7.12 37.84
N GLN A 6 -19.18 -6.10 37.54
CA GLN A 6 -19.86 -6.05 36.26
C GLN A 6 -18.77 -6.05 35.20
N ASP A 7 -18.88 -6.97 34.24
CA ASP A 7 -17.92 -7.11 33.15
C ASP A 7 -17.96 -5.82 32.30
N GLU A 8 -17.08 -4.87 32.63
CA GLU A 8 -16.97 -3.58 31.96
C GLU A 8 -16.65 -3.73 30.45
N SER A 9 -16.27 -4.93 30.01
CA SER A 9 -16.05 -5.22 28.59
C SER A 9 -17.27 -4.97 27.70
N GLN A 10 -18.49 -4.95 28.26
CA GLN A 10 -19.70 -4.61 27.50
C GLN A 10 -19.75 -3.14 27.05
N TYR A 11 -18.99 -2.24 27.68
CA TYR A 11 -18.98 -0.82 27.35
C TYR A 11 -17.91 -0.43 26.33
N TYR A 12 -17.02 -1.36 25.95
CA TYR A 12 -15.91 -1.10 25.04
C TYR A 12 -15.99 -1.98 23.81
N VAL A 13 -15.69 -1.41 22.65
CA VAL A 13 -15.51 -2.17 21.41
C VAL A 13 -14.03 -2.53 21.28
N GLU A 14 -13.74 -3.79 20.95
CA GLU A 14 -12.38 -4.22 20.63
C GLU A 14 -11.78 -3.35 19.54
N ARG A 15 -10.60 -2.76 19.78
CA ARG A 15 -9.96 -1.80 18.86
C ARG A 15 -9.87 -2.31 17.43
N ASP A 16 -9.44 -3.56 17.25
CA ASP A 16 -9.22 -4.13 15.92
C ASP A 16 -10.55 -4.52 15.23
N VAL A 17 -11.63 -4.71 16.00
CA VAL A 17 -13.01 -4.82 15.46
C VAL A 17 -13.54 -3.45 15.07
N SER A 18 -13.32 -2.43 15.90
CA SER A 18 -13.65 -1.04 15.58
C SER A 18 -12.96 -0.56 14.30
N TRP A 19 -11.71 -0.98 14.06
CA TRP A 19 -11.01 -0.71 12.80
C TRP A 19 -11.74 -1.32 11.58
N MET A 20 -12.29 -2.54 11.70
CA MET A 20 -13.08 -3.15 10.63
C MET A 20 -14.32 -2.32 10.31
N TYR A 21 -14.98 -1.74 11.31
CA TYR A 21 -16.12 -0.83 11.10
C TYR A 21 -15.70 0.48 10.42
N PHE A 22 -14.54 1.03 10.81
CA PHE A 22 -13.96 2.18 10.10
C PHE A 22 -13.71 1.87 8.63
N ASN A 23 -13.09 0.73 8.31
CA ASN A 23 -12.82 0.39 6.92
C ASN A 23 -14.12 0.09 6.16
N HIS A 24 -15.13 -0.51 6.81
CA HIS A 24 -16.47 -0.67 6.22
C HIS A 24 -17.10 0.68 5.87
N ARG A 25 -16.87 1.74 6.65
CA ARG A 25 -17.34 3.08 6.31
C ARG A 25 -16.73 3.60 4.99
N ILE A 26 -15.49 3.22 4.67
CA ILE A 26 -14.85 3.54 3.38
C ILE A 26 -15.56 2.80 2.23
N LEU A 27 -15.95 1.54 2.43
CA LEU A 27 -16.76 0.81 1.44
C LEU A 27 -18.11 1.50 1.21
N GLN A 28 -18.73 2.02 2.27
CA GLN A 28 -19.99 2.76 2.16
C GLN A 28 -19.85 4.05 1.34
N GLU A 29 -18.68 4.71 1.33
CA GLU A 29 -18.45 5.85 0.42
C GLU A 29 -18.54 5.41 -1.05
N ALA A 30 -18.01 4.23 -1.40
CA ALA A 30 -18.13 3.69 -2.75
C ALA A 30 -19.57 3.27 -3.15
N GLN A 31 -20.50 3.22 -2.20
CA GLN A 31 -21.90 2.85 -2.43
C GLN A 31 -22.84 4.05 -2.53
N LYS A 32 -22.37 5.25 -2.18
CA LYS A 32 -23.19 6.46 -2.21
C LYS A 32 -23.45 6.90 -3.65
N THR A 33 -24.69 7.30 -3.92
CA THR A 33 -25.09 7.87 -5.21
C THR A 33 -24.51 9.26 -5.46
N SER A 34 -24.16 10.00 -4.40
CA SER A 34 -23.55 11.33 -4.50
C SER A 34 -22.05 11.32 -4.84
N VAL A 35 -21.42 10.14 -4.86
CA VAL A 35 -20.00 9.98 -5.18
C VAL A 35 -19.87 9.68 -6.68
N PRO A 36 -19.04 10.39 -7.44
CA PRO A 36 -18.85 10.11 -8.86
C PRO A 36 -18.27 8.69 -9.11
N PRO A 37 -18.59 8.01 -10.24
CA PRO A 37 -18.21 6.62 -10.47
C PRO A 37 -16.70 6.32 -10.37
N LEU A 38 -15.83 7.19 -10.91
CA LEU A 38 -14.37 7.00 -10.81
C LEU A 38 -13.84 7.28 -9.39
N GLU A 39 -14.56 8.03 -8.57
CA GLU A 39 -14.23 8.22 -7.15
C GLU A 39 -14.66 7.00 -6.33
N LYS A 40 -15.78 6.34 -6.67
CA LYS A 40 -16.16 5.05 -6.08
C LYS A 40 -15.07 4.01 -6.29
N MET A 41 -14.46 3.96 -7.48
CA MET A 41 -13.29 3.11 -7.78
C MET A 41 -12.10 3.43 -6.86
N SER A 42 -11.83 4.71 -6.61
CA SER A 42 -10.80 5.14 -5.68
C SER A 42 -11.08 4.68 -4.25
N PHE A 43 -12.31 4.84 -3.76
CA PHE A 43 -12.72 4.33 -2.44
C PHE A 43 -12.61 2.80 -2.32
N LEU A 44 -12.99 2.05 -3.35
CA LEU A 44 -12.81 0.59 -3.40
C LEU A 44 -11.33 0.20 -3.33
N GLY A 45 -10.45 0.99 -3.97
CA GLY A 45 -9.01 0.79 -3.89
C GLY A 45 -8.42 1.17 -2.53
N ILE A 46 -8.88 2.26 -1.92
CA ILE A 46 -8.49 2.68 -0.56
C ILE A 46 -8.90 1.60 0.44
N TYR A 47 -10.15 1.13 0.37
CA TYR A 47 -10.67 0.04 1.21
C TYR A 47 -9.76 -1.20 1.13
N SER A 48 -9.42 -1.63 -0.09
CA SER A 48 -8.56 -2.80 -0.31
C SER A 48 -7.15 -2.58 0.23
N ASN A 49 -6.56 -1.40 0.02
CA ASN A 49 -5.22 -1.08 0.52
C ASN A 49 -5.15 -1.08 2.05
N ASN A 50 -6.13 -0.44 2.69
CA ASN A 50 -6.23 -0.36 4.13
C ASN A 50 -6.41 -1.75 4.74
N LEU A 51 -7.27 -2.59 4.13
CA LEU A 51 -7.50 -3.96 4.58
C LEU A 51 -6.21 -4.79 4.49
N ASP A 52 -5.45 -4.65 3.41
CA ASP A 52 -4.17 -5.34 3.26
C ASP A 52 -3.17 -4.91 4.34
N GLU A 53 -3.06 -3.61 4.64
CA GLU A 53 -2.22 -3.11 5.74
C GLU A 53 -2.69 -3.64 7.11
N PHE A 54 -4.00 -3.66 7.35
CA PHE A 54 -4.57 -4.16 8.59
C PHE A 54 -4.25 -5.63 8.83
N PHE A 55 -4.40 -6.49 7.83
CA PHE A 55 -3.99 -7.88 7.96
C PHE A 55 -2.49 -7.99 8.20
N ARG A 56 -1.70 -7.32 7.35
CA ARG A 56 -0.23 -7.36 7.39
C ARG A 56 0.36 -6.95 8.75
N VAL A 57 -0.28 -6.01 9.44
CA VAL A 57 0.21 -5.44 10.69
C VAL A 57 -0.59 -5.90 11.90
N ARG A 58 -1.90 -5.61 11.93
CA ARG A 58 -2.73 -5.81 13.13
C ARG A 58 -3.07 -7.27 13.34
N VAL A 59 -3.56 -7.96 12.32
CA VAL A 59 -3.94 -9.38 12.43
C VAL A 59 -2.70 -10.23 12.67
N ALA A 60 -1.58 -9.95 11.98
CA ALA A 60 -0.30 -10.58 12.24
C ALA A 60 0.11 -10.48 13.74
N SER A 61 0.05 -9.27 14.31
CA SER A 61 0.36 -9.07 15.74
C SER A 61 -0.58 -9.83 16.67
N LEU A 62 -1.88 -9.88 16.37
CA LEU A 62 -2.85 -10.67 17.15
C LEU A 62 -2.51 -12.17 17.11
N THR A 63 -2.20 -12.70 15.92
CA THR A 63 -1.82 -14.11 15.75
C THR A 63 -0.55 -14.45 16.53
N ARG A 64 0.47 -13.58 16.49
CA ARG A 64 1.70 -13.76 17.29
C ARG A 64 1.42 -13.76 18.79
N LEU A 65 0.60 -12.82 19.27
CA LEU A 65 0.22 -12.76 20.70
C LEU A 65 -0.52 -14.01 21.16
N VAL A 66 -1.34 -14.63 20.31
CA VAL A 66 -2.01 -15.91 20.61
C VAL A 66 -1.01 -17.04 20.78
N SER A 67 0.02 -17.07 19.92
CA SER A 67 1.08 -18.09 19.90
C SER A 67 2.20 -17.85 20.92
N ALA A 68 2.26 -16.67 21.54
CA ALA A 68 3.27 -16.34 22.54
C ALA A 68 3.20 -17.28 23.75
N LYS A 69 4.37 -17.60 24.33
CA LYS A 69 4.47 -18.29 25.62
C LYS A 69 4.23 -17.28 26.75
N GLY A 70 3.58 -17.70 27.83
CA GLY A 70 3.35 -16.85 29.03
C GLY A 70 2.05 -16.01 29.04
N ILE A 71 1.28 -16.00 27.96
CA ILE A 71 -0.08 -15.42 27.94
C ILE A 71 -1.06 -16.32 28.70
N GLY A 72 -1.82 -15.74 29.63
CA GLY A 72 -2.89 -16.43 30.37
C GLY A 72 -4.02 -16.92 29.46
N GLU A 73 -4.67 -18.02 29.84
CA GLU A 73 -5.67 -18.70 29.02
C GLU A 73 -6.88 -17.81 28.68
N SER A 74 -7.33 -16.99 29.63
CA SER A 74 -8.43 -16.03 29.42
C SER A 74 -8.11 -15.00 28.34
N ALA A 75 -6.90 -14.42 28.37
CA ALA A 75 -6.42 -13.49 27.35
C ALA A 75 -6.28 -14.17 25.98
N ARG A 76 -5.77 -15.41 25.95
CA ARG A 76 -5.67 -16.19 24.70
C ARG A 76 -7.05 -16.44 24.09
N LYS A 77 -8.05 -16.77 24.92
CA LYS A 77 -9.44 -16.99 24.48
C LYS A 77 -10.05 -15.71 23.91
N ARG A 78 -9.80 -14.55 24.55
CA ARG A 78 -10.24 -13.23 24.05
C ARG A 78 -9.63 -12.92 22.68
N LEU A 79 -8.32 -13.04 22.52
CA LEU A 79 -7.65 -12.78 21.24
C LEU A 79 -8.17 -13.70 20.12
N LYS A 80 -8.33 -15.00 20.40
CA LYS A 80 -8.95 -15.95 19.44
C LYS A 80 -10.37 -15.54 19.06
N LYS A 81 -11.18 -15.05 20.01
CA LYS A 81 -12.52 -14.54 19.74
C LYS A 81 -12.45 -13.30 18.83
N THR A 82 -11.55 -12.35 19.10
CA THR A 82 -11.32 -11.16 18.27
C THR A 82 -10.96 -11.53 16.84
N ILE A 83 -10.00 -12.44 16.63
CA ILE A 83 -9.60 -12.92 15.30
C ILE A 83 -10.79 -13.56 14.57
N LYS A 84 -11.57 -14.40 15.24
CA LYS A 84 -12.78 -15.01 14.67
C LYS A 84 -13.81 -13.95 14.24
N THR A 85 -14.03 -12.92 15.07
CA THR A 85 -14.93 -11.81 14.73
C THR A 85 -14.41 -11.03 13.52
N ILE A 86 -13.11 -10.73 13.45
CA ILE A 86 -12.48 -10.06 12.30
C ILE A 86 -12.67 -10.88 11.02
N ASN A 87 -12.41 -12.18 11.06
CA ASN A 87 -12.56 -13.05 9.88
C ASN A 87 -14.02 -13.10 9.40
N LYS A 88 -14.99 -13.21 10.32
CA LYS A 88 -16.41 -13.16 9.98
C LYS A 88 -16.80 -11.82 9.33
N LEU A 89 -16.41 -10.69 9.91
CA LEU A 89 -16.68 -9.37 9.33
C LEU A 89 -16.03 -9.23 7.95
N ASN A 90 -14.80 -9.73 7.78
CA ASN A 90 -14.10 -9.71 6.52
C ASN A 90 -14.81 -10.56 5.43
N GLU A 91 -15.36 -11.72 5.78
CA GLU A 91 -16.18 -12.52 4.86
C GLU A 91 -17.46 -11.79 4.45
N ASP A 92 -18.16 -11.19 5.41
CA ASP A 92 -19.40 -10.43 5.16
C ASP A 92 -19.13 -9.22 4.25
N TYR A 93 -18.12 -8.40 4.58
CA TYR A 93 -17.76 -7.23 3.79
C TYR A 93 -17.15 -7.59 2.43
N SER A 94 -16.51 -8.75 2.29
CA SER A 94 -16.00 -9.22 0.98
C SER A 94 -17.14 -9.48 -0.01
N ARG A 95 -18.28 -10.01 0.45
CA ARG A 95 -19.48 -10.19 -0.38
C ARG A 95 -20.05 -8.84 -0.82
N GLU A 96 -20.26 -7.95 0.14
CA GLU A 96 -20.74 -6.59 -0.10
C GLU A 96 -19.82 -5.80 -1.05
N TYR A 97 -18.51 -5.94 -0.87
CA TYR A 97 -17.49 -5.35 -1.73
C TYR A 97 -17.62 -5.87 -3.18
N THR A 98 -17.81 -7.18 -3.35
CA THR A 98 -17.98 -7.82 -4.67
C THR A 98 -19.23 -7.30 -5.38
N ASP A 99 -20.34 -7.14 -4.66
CA ASP A 99 -21.56 -6.59 -5.24
C ASP A 99 -21.39 -5.10 -5.60
N THR A 100 -20.70 -4.35 -4.75
CA THR A 100 -20.42 -2.92 -4.97
C THR A 100 -19.55 -2.72 -6.20
N ILE A 101 -18.46 -3.46 -6.36
CA ILE A 101 -17.57 -3.31 -7.52
C ILE A 101 -18.28 -3.68 -8.83
N ASN A 102 -19.14 -4.71 -8.83
CA ASN A 102 -19.92 -5.07 -10.01
C ASN A 102 -20.90 -3.95 -10.40
N LYS A 103 -21.57 -3.32 -9.42
CA LYS A 103 -22.44 -2.17 -9.66
C LYS A 103 -21.69 -0.96 -10.20
N VAL A 104 -20.51 -0.65 -9.65
CA VAL A 104 -19.70 0.48 -10.13
C VAL A 104 -19.20 0.23 -11.56
N PHE A 105 -18.80 -0.99 -11.91
CA PHE A 105 -18.45 -1.30 -13.29
C PHE A 105 -19.64 -1.23 -14.26
N ALA A 106 -20.84 -1.61 -13.81
CA ALA A 106 -22.06 -1.44 -14.61
C ALA A 106 -22.38 0.04 -14.84
N GLU A 107 -22.28 0.87 -13.80
CA GLU A 107 -22.44 2.34 -13.89
C GLU A 107 -21.40 2.98 -14.81
N LEU A 108 -20.13 2.56 -14.74
CA LEU A 108 -19.09 3.02 -15.67
C LEU A 108 -19.40 2.66 -17.13
N ALA A 109 -20.01 1.50 -17.37
CA ALA A 109 -20.39 1.08 -18.72
C ALA A 109 -21.48 1.99 -19.33
N GLU A 110 -22.37 2.56 -18.52
CA GLU A 110 -23.35 3.58 -18.95
C GLU A 110 -22.65 4.88 -19.41
N HIS A 111 -21.46 5.15 -18.89
CA HIS A 111 -20.59 6.25 -19.31
C HIS A 111 -19.54 5.84 -20.35
N HIS A 112 -19.79 4.78 -21.11
CA HIS A 112 -18.91 4.28 -22.17
C HIS A 112 -17.53 3.80 -21.71
N ILE A 113 -17.34 3.45 -20.44
CA ILE A 113 -16.11 2.83 -19.92
C ILE A 113 -16.40 1.36 -19.58
N ARG A 114 -15.83 0.42 -20.34
CA ARG A 114 -16.05 -1.02 -20.13
C ARG A 114 -14.80 -1.71 -19.63
N LEU A 115 -14.97 -2.55 -18.61
CA LEU A 115 -13.97 -3.54 -18.24
C LEU A 115 -14.26 -4.85 -18.97
N VAL A 116 -13.35 -5.28 -19.85
CA VAL A 116 -13.46 -6.53 -20.60
C VAL A 116 -12.45 -7.56 -20.09
N ASN A 117 -12.75 -8.85 -20.30
CA ASN A 117 -11.86 -9.96 -19.96
C ASN A 117 -11.33 -10.69 -21.21
N ASP A 118 -10.45 -11.67 -21.00
CA ASP A 118 -9.79 -12.48 -22.03
C ASP A 118 -10.75 -13.24 -22.97
N LYS A 119 -12.02 -13.41 -22.58
CA LYS A 119 -13.04 -14.12 -23.37
C LYS A 119 -13.94 -13.20 -24.19
N GLN A 120 -13.82 -11.88 -24.01
CA GLN A 120 -14.71 -10.87 -24.61
C GLN A 120 -14.00 -10.03 -25.68
N LEU A 121 -12.78 -10.41 -26.08
CA LEU A 121 -11.94 -9.65 -26.99
C LEU A 121 -12.42 -9.72 -28.44
N SER A 122 -12.44 -8.58 -29.13
CA SER A 122 -12.56 -8.52 -30.59
C SER A 122 -11.27 -8.96 -31.29
N ASP A 123 -11.32 -9.24 -32.59
CA ASP A 123 -10.13 -9.70 -33.33
C ASP A 123 -9.05 -8.61 -33.46
N ALA A 124 -9.46 -7.33 -33.54
CA ALA A 124 -8.54 -6.20 -33.48
C ALA A 124 -7.82 -6.14 -32.11
N GLN A 125 -8.57 -6.35 -31.01
CA GLN A 125 -8.01 -6.37 -29.65
C GLN A 125 -7.08 -7.57 -29.43
N LYS A 126 -7.42 -8.75 -29.95
CA LYS A 126 -6.54 -9.95 -29.93
C LYS A 126 -5.22 -9.68 -30.65
N THR A 127 -5.28 -9.05 -31.82
CA THR A 127 -4.09 -8.67 -32.60
C THR A 127 -3.21 -7.68 -31.81
N PHE A 128 -3.84 -6.67 -31.22
CA PHE A 128 -3.16 -5.70 -30.35
C PHE A 128 -2.48 -6.37 -29.15
N LEU A 129 -3.18 -7.28 -28.44
CA LEU A 129 -2.59 -7.97 -27.28
C LEU A 129 -1.45 -8.91 -27.67
N SER A 130 -1.53 -9.56 -28.84
CA SER A 130 -0.45 -10.38 -29.36
C SER A 130 0.81 -9.54 -29.63
N ALA A 131 0.66 -8.38 -30.29
CA ALA A 131 1.76 -7.44 -30.51
C ALA A 131 2.32 -6.91 -29.18
N PHE A 132 1.43 -6.50 -28.26
CA PHE A 132 1.81 -6.04 -26.92
C PHE A 132 2.61 -7.10 -26.16
N TYR A 133 2.27 -8.38 -26.32
CA TYR A 133 3.03 -9.47 -25.73
C TYR A 133 4.45 -9.55 -26.28
N TYR A 134 4.61 -9.60 -27.61
CA TYR A 134 5.92 -9.72 -28.24
C TYR A 134 6.81 -8.51 -27.97
N ASP A 135 6.25 -7.29 -28.02
CA ASP A 135 7.01 -6.06 -27.89
C ASP A 135 7.38 -5.72 -26.43
N LYS A 136 6.50 -6.07 -25.48
CA LYS A 136 6.61 -5.60 -24.09
C LYS A 136 6.60 -6.72 -23.07
N LEU A 137 5.64 -7.65 -23.10
CA LEU A 137 5.46 -8.60 -21.99
C LEU A 137 6.39 -9.82 -22.00
N ASN A 138 6.85 -10.28 -23.16
CA ASN A 138 7.54 -11.55 -23.34
C ASN A 138 8.70 -11.75 -22.33
N GLY A 139 9.55 -10.73 -22.15
CA GLY A 139 10.68 -10.78 -21.20
C GLY A 139 10.30 -10.71 -19.72
N SER A 140 9.04 -10.43 -19.39
CA SER A 140 8.56 -10.16 -18.02
C SER A 140 7.57 -11.19 -17.50
N THR A 141 7.05 -12.08 -18.35
CA THR A 141 6.06 -13.11 -17.99
C THR A 141 6.69 -14.51 -17.97
N ASN A 142 7.78 -14.68 -17.21
CA ASN A 142 8.52 -15.94 -17.14
C ASN A 142 7.77 -16.96 -16.26
N PRO A 143 7.28 -18.09 -16.81
CA PRO A 143 6.60 -19.11 -16.03
C PRO A 143 7.61 -19.94 -15.22
N ILE A 144 7.32 -20.15 -13.95
CA ILE A 144 8.09 -21.05 -13.08
C ILE A 144 7.27 -22.31 -12.86
N TRP A 145 7.82 -23.48 -13.19
CA TRP A 145 7.12 -24.74 -12.94
C TRP A 145 6.87 -24.93 -11.46
N LEU A 146 5.64 -25.30 -11.12
CA LEU A 146 5.26 -25.56 -9.74
C LEU A 146 6.16 -26.69 -9.19
N SER A 147 6.48 -27.74 -9.95
CA SER A 147 7.41 -28.78 -9.51
C SER A 147 8.85 -28.31 -9.17
N ALA A 148 9.26 -27.11 -9.59
CA ALA A 148 10.57 -26.54 -9.30
C ALA A 148 10.54 -25.57 -8.10
N ILE A 149 9.38 -25.36 -7.48
CA ILE A 149 9.22 -24.50 -6.30
C ILE A 149 8.74 -25.35 -5.13
N ASP A 150 9.62 -25.60 -4.17
CA ASP A 150 9.26 -26.34 -2.95
C ASP A 150 8.50 -25.46 -1.96
N ASP A 151 8.95 -24.21 -1.79
CA ASP A 151 8.37 -23.24 -0.85
C ASP A 151 7.96 -21.94 -1.56
N LEU A 152 6.65 -21.68 -1.60
CA LEU A 152 6.10 -20.45 -2.18
C LEU A 152 6.38 -19.22 -1.31
N ASN A 153 6.81 -19.41 -0.06
CA ASN A 153 7.23 -18.31 0.80
C ASN A 153 8.52 -17.65 0.34
N THR A 154 9.23 -18.20 -0.65
CA THR A 154 10.37 -17.51 -1.29
C THR A 154 9.93 -16.38 -2.22
N LEU A 155 8.66 -16.39 -2.68
CA LEU A 155 8.13 -15.40 -3.61
C LEU A 155 7.88 -14.04 -2.92
N GLU A 156 7.92 -12.97 -3.72
CA GLU A 156 7.69 -11.59 -3.23
C GLU A 156 6.26 -11.45 -2.66
N ASP A 157 6.15 -10.81 -1.49
CA ASP A 157 4.88 -10.58 -0.80
C ASP A 157 4.03 -9.51 -1.51
N ASN A 158 2.73 -9.52 -1.22
CA ASN A 158 1.81 -8.48 -1.69
C ASN A 158 1.80 -8.33 -3.23
N ARG A 159 2.14 -9.40 -3.95
CA ARG A 159 2.12 -9.50 -5.41
C ARG A 159 1.05 -10.43 -5.89
N ILE A 160 0.73 -10.30 -7.17
CA ILE A 160 -0.32 -11.05 -7.84
C ILE A 160 0.36 -12.13 -8.65
N TYR A 161 -0.06 -13.36 -8.42
CA TYR A 161 0.43 -14.53 -9.11
C TYR A 161 -0.73 -15.22 -9.80
N LEU A 162 -0.48 -15.75 -11.00
CA LEU A 162 -1.37 -16.67 -11.68
C LEU A 162 -0.83 -18.07 -11.48
N VAL A 163 -1.65 -18.96 -10.92
CA VAL A 163 -1.40 -20.41 -11.02
C VAL A 163 -2.03 -20.89 -12.32
N VAL A 164 -1.20 -21.47 -13.18
CA VAL A 164 -1.58 -21.97 -14.51
C VAL A 164 -1.61 -23.48 -14.48
N LYS A 165 -2.75 -24.06 -14.85
CA LYS A 165 -2.90 -25.47 -15.17
C LYS A 165 -2.76 -25.64 -16.67
N LYS A 166 -1.68 -26.28 -17.11
CA LYS A 166 -1.38 -26.63 -18.50
C LYS A 166 -1.74 -28.10 -18.72
N THR A 167 -2.69 -28.37 -19.60
CA THR A 167 -3.13 -29.74 -19.91
C THR A 167 -2.76 -30.05 -21.36
N HIS A 168 -1.94 -31.08 -21.57
CA HIS A 168 -1.58 -31.51 -22.93
C HIS A 168 -2.82 -31.97 -23.71
N VAL A 169 -2.87 -31.64 -25.00
CA VAL A 169 -4.00 -32.03 -25.85
C VAL A 169 -4.03 -33.55 -26.07
N ASP A 170 -2.86 -34.13 -26.37
CA ASP A 170 -2.72 -35.53 -26.81
C ASP A 170 -2.78 -36.54 -25.66
N ASP A 171 -1.90 -36.38 -24.65
CA ASP A 171 -1.71 -37.35 -23.55
C ASP A 171 -2.44 -36.95 -22.26
N LYS A 172 -3.19 -35.84 -22.27
CA LYS A 172 -3.91 -35.26 -21.13
C LYS A 172 -3.06 -35.03 -19.88
N LYS A 173 -1.73 -35.04 -20.00
CA LYS A 173 -0.82 -34.80 -18.87
C LYS A 173 -0.98 -33.37 -18.38
N VAL A 174 -1.20 -33.22 -17.07
CA VAL A 174 -1.36 -31.92 -16.42
C VAL A 174 -0.05 -31.49 -15.79
N LYS A 175 0.36 -30.26 -16.06
CA LYS A 175 1.46 -29.56 -15.38
C LYS A 175 0.95 -28.25 -14.81
N TYR A 176 1.59 -27.81 -13.72
CA TYR A 176 1.26 -26.54 -13.08
C TYR A 176 2.45 -25.60 -13.15
N ALA A 177 2.19 -24.33 -13.39
CA ALA A 177 3.18 -23.26 -13.38
C ALA A 177 2.64 -22.05 -12.61
N ILE A 178 3.55 -21.18 -12.18
CA ILE A 178 3.23 -19.89 -11.58
C ILE A 178 3.81 -18.80 -12.47
N ILE A 179 3.00 -17.77 -12.74
CA ILE A 179 3.43 -16.56 -13.43
C ILE A 179 3.18 -15.38 -12.51
N LYS A 180 4.23 -14.60 -12.24
CA LYS A 180 4.09 -13.33 -11.53
C LYS A 180 3.57 -12.26 -12.48
N VAL A 181 2.54 -11.53 -12.08
CA VAL A 181 2.01 -10.41 -12.88
C VAL A 181 2.97 -9.22 -12.79
N PRO A 182 3.49 -8.66 -13.91
CA PRO A 182 4.46 -7.56 -13.91
C PRO A 182 3.78 -6.17 -13.81
N ASP A 183 2.86 -6.02 -12.87
CA ASP A 183 2.02 -4.82 -12.64
C ASP A 183 2.83 -3.54 -12.40
N ARG A 184 4.00 -3.64 -11.75
CA ARG A 184 4.86 -2.47 -11.46
C ARG A 184 5.51 -1.87 -12.71
N VAL A 185 5.70 -2.65 -13.77
CA VAL A 185 6.39 -2.21 -14.98
C VAL A 185 5.38 -1.72 -16.02
N TYR A 186 4.29 -2.46 -16.22
CA TYR A 186 3.32 -2.18 -17.29
C TYR A 186 2.02 -1.54 -16.81
N GLY A 187 1.86 -1.35 -15.50
CA GLY A 187 0.60 -0.93 -14.91
C GLY A 187 -0.39 -2.09 -14.78
N ARG A 188 -1.51 -1.84 -14.08
CA ARG A 188 -2.53 -2.85 -13.82
C ARG A 188 -3.59 -2.95 -14.92
N PHE A 189 -3.87 -1.83 -15.58
CA PHE A 189 -4.94 -1.67 -16.55
C PHE A 189 -4.36 -1.28 -17.90
N ILE A 190 -4.75 -1.98 -18.95
CA ILE A 190 -4.37 -1.68 -20.33
C ILE A 190 -5.61 -1.20 -21.07
N LYS A 191 -5.51 -0.04 -21.71
CA LYS A 191 -6.55 0.45 -22.62
C LYS A 191 -6.43 -0.28 -23.95
N LEU A 192 -7.52 -0.88 -24.40
CA LEU A 192 -7.62 -1.58 -25.67
C LEU A 192 -8.02 -0.62 -26.80
N PRO A 193 -7.65 -0.92 -28.05
CA PRO A 193 -8.26 -0.25 -29.19
C PRO A 193 -9.76 -0.56 -29.22
N SER A 194 -10.56 0.46 -29.53
CA SER A 194 -12.00 0.34 -29.66
C SER A 194 -12.51 1.25 -30.78
N ASP A 195 -13.43 0.72 -31.59
CA ASP A 195 -14.01 1.38 -32.76
C ASP A 195 -15.48 1.80 -32.54
N ASP A 196 -16.10 1.39 -31.42
CA ASP A 196 -17.53 1.61 -31.11
C ASP A 196 -17.77 2.81 -30.17
N GLY A 197 -16.74 3.62 -29.94
CA GLY A 197 -16.80 4.78 -29.05
C GLY A 197 -16.63 4.47 -27.56
N PHE A 198 -16.55 3.19 -27.17
CA PHE A 198 -16.26 2.82 -25.79
C PHE A 198 -14.77 2.86 -25.47
N CYS A 199 -14.43 3.20 -24.23
CA CYS A 199 -13.12 2.98 -23.66
C CYS A 199 -13.05 1.58 -23.03
N ASP A 200 -12.55 0.61 -23.80
CA ASP A 200 -12.34 -0.76 -23.32
C ASP A 200 -11.03 -0.84 -22.52
N ILE A 201 -11.13 -1.35 -21.30
CA ILE A 201 -10.01 -1.55 -20.38
C ILE A 201 -9.95 -3.04 -20.04
N ILE A 202 -8.75 -3.60 -19.98
CA ILE A 202 -8.50 -4.97 -19.54
C ILE A 202 -7.47 -5.01 -18.41
N TYR A 203 -7.67 -5.93 -17.46
CA TYR A 203 -6.67 -6.24 -16.44
C TYR A 203 -5.45 -6.91 -17.06
N LEU A 204 -4.25 -6.55 -16.59
CA LEU A 204 -3.01 -7.21 -17.03
C LEU A 204 -3.02 -8.73 -16.80
N ASP A 205 -3.74 -9.22 -15.78
CA ASP A 205 -3.92 -10.66 -15.55
C ASP A 205 -4.58 -11.32 -16.74
N ASP A 206 -5.65 -10.73 -17.29
CA ASP A 206 -6.38 -11.29 -18.42
C ASP A 206 -5.59 -11.17 -19.71
N VAL A 207 -4.77 -10.12 -19.86
CA VAL A 207 -3.77 -10.06 -20.94
C VAL A 207 -2.83 -11.26 -20.85
N ILE A 208 -2.31 -11.59 -19.66
CA ILE A 208 -1.46 -12.77 -19.47
C ILE A 208 -2.23 -14.06 -19.72
N ARG A 209 -3.49 -14.17 -19.28
CA ARG A 209 -4.36 -15.34 -19.53
C ARG A 209 -4.55 -15.57 -21.03
N TYR A 210 -4.84 -14.51 -21.78
CA TYR A 210 -4.92 -14.57 -23.24
C TYR A 210 -3.59 -15.00 -23.86
N CYS A 211 -2.46 -14.51 -23.34
CA CYS A 211 -1.12 -14.81 -23.86
C CYS A 211 -0.53 -16.15 -23.39
N LEU A 212 -1.23 -16.97 -22.59
CA LEU A 212 -0.69 -18.26 -22.12
C LEU A 212 -0.21 -19.18 -23.26
N PRO A 213 -0.93 -19.32 -24.40
CA PRO A 213 -0.42 -20.09 -25.53
C PRO A 213 0.92 -19.56 -26.06
N LEU A 214 1.13 -18.24 -26.04
CA LEU A 214 2.36 -17.57 -26.48
C LEU A 214 3.50 -17.78 -25.48
N ILE A 215 3.20 -17.69 -24.18
CA ILE A 215 4.16 -17.88 -23.08
C ILE A 215 4.74 -19.29 -23.06
N PHE A 216 3.93 -20.29 -23.40
CA PHE A 216 4.35 -21.70 -23.40
C PHE A 216 4.70 -22.22 -24.82
N ILE A 217 4.96 -21.32 -25.77
CA ILE A 217 5.53 -21.68 -27.09
C ILE A 217 6.78 -22.53 -26.89
N GLY A 218 6.97 -23.52 -27.77
CA GLY A 218 8.08 -24.48 -27.68
C GLY A 218 7.81 -25.69 -26.77
N THR A 219 6.64 -25.76 -26.12
CA THR A 219 6.18 -26.96 -25.42
C THR A 219 5.09 -27.70 -26.21
N LYS A 220 4.74 -28.94 -25.81
CA LYS A 220 3.62 -29.68 -26.42
C LYS A 220 2.33 -28.85 -26.42
N ALA A 221 1.53 -28.98 -27.50
CA ALA A 221 0.22 -28.36 -27.62
C ALA A 221 -0.64 -28.63 -26.39
N SER A 222 -1.28 -27.59 -25.85
CA SER A 222 -1.96 -27.66 -24.55
C SER A 222 -3.11 -26.67 -24.45
N THR A 223 -4.05 -26.99 -23.58
CA THR A 223 -5.04 -26.05 -23.07
C THR A 223 -4.57 -25.47 -21.73
N TYR A 224 -5.06 -24.28 -21.41
CA TYR A 224 -4.62 -23.53 -20.24
C TYR A 224 -5.82 -23.04 -19.42
N GLU A 225 -5.73 -23.20 -18.11
CA GLU A 225 -6.62 -22.57 -17.14
C GLU A 225 -5.75 -21.80 -16.15
N ALA A 226 -6.13 -20.57 -15.80
CA ALA A 226 -5.31 -19.74 -14.93
C ALA A 226 -6.14 -18.93 -13.93
N PHE A 227 -5.74 -19.04 -12.66
CA PHE A 227 -6.45 -18.48 -11.53
C PHE A 227 -5.51 -17.59 -10.72
N SER A 228 -6.01 -16.44 -10.29
CA SER A 228 -5.20 -15.49 -9.54
C SER A 228 -5.12 -15.88 -8.06
N PHE A 229 -3.97 -15.64 -7.46
CA PHE A 229 -3.82 -15.65 -6.01
C PHE A 229 -2.82 -14.60 -5.57
N LYS A 230 -2.97 -14.19 -4.32
CA LYS A 230 -2.13 -13.22 -3.62
C LYS A 230 -1.98 -13.70 -2.19
N PHE A 231 -0.81 -13.51 -1.62
CA PHE A 231 -0.60 -13.75 -0.20
C PHE A 231 0.08 -12.54 0.44
N THR A 232 -0.20 -12.37 1.72
CA THR A 232 0.36 -11.33 2.57
C THR A 232 1.17 -11.99 3.67
N LYS A 233 2.42 -11.55 3.81
CA LYS A 233 3.32 -11.99 4.87
C LYS A 233 3.27 -11.02 6.05
N ASP A 234 3.67 -11.51 7.22
CA ASP A 234 3.92 -10.69 8.39
C ASP A 234 4.89 -9.52 8.08
N ALA A 235 4.54 -8.30 8.53
CA ALA A 235 5.38 -7.11 8.39
C ALA A 235 6.42 -6.92 9.50
N GLU A 236 6.36 -7.68 10.59
CA GLU A 236 7.29 -7.46 11.71
C GLU A 236 8.72 -7.85 11.33
N MET A 237 9.66 -6.98 11.67
CA MET A 237 11.09 -7.19 11.46
C MET A 237 11.63 -7.93 12.66
N GLU A 238 12.26 -9.09 12.45
CA GLU A 238 13.18 -9.62 13.44
C GLU A 238 14.44 -8.76 13.39
N VAL A 239 14.63 -7.94 14.43
CA VAL A 239 15.86 -7.17 14.63
C VAL A 239 16.68 -7.95 15.62
N ASP A 240 17.86 -8.41 15.18
CA ASP A 240 18.79 -9.09 16.06
C ASP A 240 19.41 -8.07 17.02
N ASN A 241 19.05 -8.19 18.30
CA ASN A 241 19.54 -7.32 19.36
C ASN A 241 20.90 -7.78 19.91
N GLU A 242 21.40 -8.96 19.53
CA GLU A 242 22.59 -9.58 20.10
C GLU A 242 23.90 -9.17 19.41
N GLY A 243 23.86 -8.46 18.27
CA GLY A 243 25.05 -7.97 17.56
C GLY A 243 25.46 -6.53 17.89
N ASP A 244 26.76 -6.22 17.81
CA ASP A 244 27.37 -4.88 17.95
C ASP A 244 27.13 -3.93 16.75
N TYR A 245 26.10 -4.19 15.95
CA TYR A 245 25.77 -3.37 14.78
C TYR A 245 25.16 -2.01 15.18
N GLY A 246 25.43 -0.97 14.39
CA GLY A 246 24.78 0.33 14.55
C GLY A 246 23.26 0.25 14.30
N THR A 247 22.48 1.16 14.91
CA THR A 247 21.01 1.18 14.79
C THR A 247 20.51 1.15 13.34
N MET A 248 21.21 1.86 12.44
CA MET A 248 20.86 1.89 11.01
C MET A 248 21.07 0.54 10.31
N GLU A 249 22.13 -0.18 10.65
CA GLU A 249 22.46 -1.50 10.08
C GLU A 249 21.48 -2.56 10.58
N LYS A 250 21.16 -2.56 11.89
CA LYS A 250 20.13 -3.42 12.49
C LYS A 250 18.78 -3.26 11.80
N ILE A 251 18.37 -2.01 11.56
CA ILE A 251 17.13 -1.71 10.84
C ILE A 251 17.22 -2.20 9.39
N ALA A 252 18.31 -1.92 8.66
CA ALA A 252 18.48 -2.39 7.28
C ALA A 252 18.40 -3.92 7.16
N MET A 253 19.02 -4.66 8.10
CA MET A 253 18.93 -6.12 8.19
C MET A 253 17.49 -6.58 8.45
N GLY A 254 16.79 -5.95 9.38
CA GLY A 254 15.40 -6.26 9.66
C GLY A 254 14.45 -5.92 8.50
N VAL A 255 14.71 -4.87 7.71
CA VAL A 255 13.93 -4.57 6.48
C VAL A 255 14.04 -5.76 5.53
N ASN A 256 15.23 -6.36 5.41
CA ASN A 256 15.46 -7.51 4.57
C ASN A 256 14.85 -8.80 5.14
N SER A 257 14.76 -8.96 6.48
CA SER A 257 14.14 -10.12 7.13
C SER A 257 12.63 -10.23 6.87
N ARG A 258 11.92 -9.11 6.64
CA ARG A 258 10.49 -9.11 6.23
C ARG A 258 10.21 -9.96 5.00
N LYS A 259 11.16 -10.11 4.07
CA LYS A 259 11.00 -10.94 2.87
C LYS A 259 10.78 -12.43 3.23
N LYS A 260 11.24 -12.86 4.41
CA LYS A 260 11.17 -14.23 4.94
C LYS A 260 9.99 -14.47 5.89
N GLY A 261 9.12 -13.48 6.13
CA GLY A 261 7.97 -13.63 7.03
C GLY A 261 7.03 -14.77 6.62
N SER A 262 6.37 -15.40 7.60
CA SER A 262 5.34 -16.41 7.32
C SER A 262 4.09 -15.77 6.69
N PRO A 263 3.39 -16.46 5.78
CA PRO A 263 2.15 -15.97 5.20
C PRO A 263 1.06 -16.02 6.28
N ILE A 264 0.33 -14.92 6.40
CA ILE A 264 -0.77 -14.77 7.37
C ILE A 264 -2.15 -14.72 6.69
N ARG A 265 -2.15 -14.43 5.38
CA ARG A 265 -3.37 -14.33 4.58
C ARG A 265 -3.09 -14.78 3.16
N VAL A 266 -3.97 -15.62 2.63
CA VAL A 266 -3.98 -16.02 1.22
C VAL A 266 -5.36 -15.71 0.64
N ILE A 267 -5.38 -14.95 -0.45
CA ILE A 267 -6.59 -14.64 -1.22
C ILE A 267 -6.43 -15.29 -2.57
N TYR A 268 -7.44 -16.01 -3.03
CA TYR A 268 -7.42 -16.70 -4.31
C TYR A 268 -8.75 -16.54 -5.03
N ASP A 269 -8.70 -16.70 -6.35
CA ASP A 269 -9.87 -16.70 -7.22
C ASP A 269 -10.89 -17.77 -6.77
N ARG A 270 -12.13 -17.37 -6.52
CA ARG A 270 -13.21 -18.27 -6.08
C ARG A 270 -13.45 -19.44 -7.02
N ASP A 271 -13.23 -19.25 -8.32
CA ASP A 271 -13.45 -20.30 -9.32
C ASP A 271 -12.26 -21.27 -9.43
N MET A 272 -11.19 -21.05 -8.66
CA MET A 272 -10.02 -21.93 -8.63
C MET A 272 -10.42 -23.35 -8.19
N PRO A 273 -10.07 -24.41 -8.92
CA PRO A 273 -10.35 -25.78 -8.52
C PRO A 273 -9.71 -26.15 -7.17
N LYS A 274 -10.41 -26.92 -6.33
CA LYS A 274 -9.95 -27.34 -4.99
C LYS A 274 -8.56 -27.98 -5.00
N GLU A 275 -8.22 -28.74 -6.03
CA GLU A 275 -6.89 -29.35 -6.16
C GLU A 275 -5.76 -28.31 -6.31
N MET A 276 -6.01 -27.22 -7.05
CA MET A 276 -5.05 -26.14 -7.22
C MET A 276 -4.92 -25.31 -5.94
N GLN A 277 -6.05 -25.04 -5.28
CA GLN A 277 -6.06 -24.38 -3.97
C GLN A 277 -5.20 -25.15 -2.97
N LYS A 278 -5.41 -26.47 -2.86
CA LYS A 278 -4.65 -27.34 -1.96
C LYS A 278 -3.14 -27.27 -2.24
N LYS A 279 -2.73 -27.36 -3.51
CA LYS A 279 -1.32 -27.25 -3.91
C LYS A 279 -0.67 -25.92 -3.51
N ILE A 280 -1.40 -24.81 -3.61
CA ILE A 280 -0.88 -23.49 -3.21
C ILE A 280 -0.79 -23.39 -1.69
N LEU A 281 -1.86 -23.76 -0.97
CA LEU A 281 -1.93 -23.64 0.48
C LEU A 281 -0.90 -24.53 1.20
N GLU A 282 -0.68 -25.75 0.72
CA GLU A 282 0.33 -26.67 1.26
C GLU A 282 1.74 -26.08 1.13
N ARG A 283 2.07 -25.49 -0.01
CA ARG A 283 3.41 -24.95 -0.29
C ARG A 283 3.67 -23.56 0.27
N LEU A 284 2.61 -22.88 0.70
CA LEU A 284 2.71 -21.68 1.52
C LEU A 284 2.79 -22.03 3.01
N ASN A 285 2.59 -23.29 3.41
CA ASN A 285 2.57 -23.72 4.82
C ASN A 285 1.55 -22.91 5.66
N VAL A 286 0.35 -22.71 5.11
CA VAL A 286 -0.73 -21.96 5.75
C VAL A 286 -1.25 -22.73 6.98
N LYS A 287 -1.23 -22.10 8.14
CA LYS A 287 -1.64 -22.67 9.44
C LYS A 287 -3.13 -22.44 9.68
N GLU A 288 -3.69 -23.13 10.68
CA GLU A 288 -5.12 -23.05 11.05
C GLU A 288 -5.59 -21.62 11.39
N LEU A 289 -4.71 -20.80 11.97
CA LEU A 289 -5.04 -19.41 12.34
C LEU A 289 -4.84 -18.40 11.21
N ASP A 290 -4.25 -18.82 10.09
CA ASP A 290 -4.02 -17.95 8.95
C ASP A 290 -5.30 -17.82 8.12
N THR A 291 -5.54 -16.62 7.57
CA THR A 291 -6.78 -16.34 6.85
C THR A 291 -6.67 -16.84 5.41
N SER A 292 -7.51 -17.79 5.00
CA SER A 292 -7.69 -18.13 3.57
C SER A 292 -9.05 -17.64 3.09
N LEU A 293 -9.08 -16.91 1.97
CA LEU A 293 -10.31 -16.29 1.47
C LEU A 293 -10.47 -16.47 -0.04
N ALA A 294 -11.63 -16.99 -0.44
CA ALA A 294 -12.07 -17.01 -1.84
C ALA A 294 -12.59 -15.61 -2.24
N GLY A 295 -11.78 -14.88 -3.01
CA GLY A 295 -12.08 -13.56 -3.55
C GLY A 295 -12.62 -13.61 -4.98
N GLY A 296 -12.79 -12.43 -5.59
CA GLY A 296 -13.12 -12.33 -7.01
C GLY A 296 -11.97 -12.77 -7.92
N ARG A 297 -12.20 -12.74 -9.24
CA ARG A 297 -11.22 -13.12 -10.29
C ARG A 297 -9.90 -12.33 -10.23
N TYR A 298 -9.95 -11.07 -9.78
CA TYR A 298 -8.80 -10.18 -9.69
C TYR A 298 -8.42 -9.94 -8.24
N GLN A 299 -7.12 -9.99 -7.94
CA GLN A 299 -6.59 -9.64 -6.63
C GLN A 299 -5.96 -8.25 -6.67
N ASN A 300 -5.62 -7.72 -5.49
CA ASN A 300 -4.93 -6.43 -5.31
C ASN A 300 -5.70 -5.21 -5.84
N HIS A 301 -6.93 -5.02 -5.37
CA HIS A 301 -7.75 -3.89 -5.81
C HIS A 301 -7.28 -2.52 -5.33
N ARG A 302 -6.19 -2.42 -4.56
CA ARG A 302 -5.47 -1.14 -4.36
C ARG A 302 -5.26 -0.40 -5.68
N ASP A 303 -4.99 -1.15 -6.75
CA ASP A 303 -4.69 -0.58 -8.05
C ASP A 303 -5.88 0.19 -8.65
N LEU A 304 -7.12 -0.05 -8.20
CA LEU A 304 -8.31 0.71 -8.63
C LEU A 304 -8.21 2.23 -8.37
N MET A 305 -7.39 2.68 -7.41
CA MET A 305 -7.10 4.10 -7.22
C MET A 305 -6.41 4.76 -8.43
N LYS A 306 -5.81 3.95 -9.31
CA LYS A 306 -5.16 4.36 -10.56
C LYS A 306 -5.94 3.89 -11.79
N PHE A 307 -7.23 3.59 -11.63
CA PHE A 307 -8.07 3.19 -12.75
C PHE A 307 -8.09 4.32 -13.82
N PRO A 308 -7.91 4.00 -15.11
CA PRO A 308 -7.90 5.01 -16.16
C PRO A 308 -9.24 5.76 -16.21
N ASP A 309 -9.19 7.08 -16.37
CA ASP A 309 -10.40 7.90 -16.48
C ASP A 309 -10.95 8.00 -17.89
N CYS A 310 -10.20 7.55 -18.90
CA CYS A 310 -10.61 7.58 -20.30
C CYS A 310 -11.00 8.98 -20.81
N GLY A 311 -10.55 10.06 -20.16
CA GLY A 311 -10.93 11.43 -20.51
C GLY A 311 -12.21 11.93 -19.80
N HIS A 312 -12.87 11.10 -19.00
CA HIS A 312 -14.10 11.43 -18.28
C HIS A 312 -13.82 12.15 -16.95
N SER A 313 -13.42 13.42 -17.03
CA SER A 313 -13.13 14.24 -15.85
C SER A 313 -14.38 14.56 -15.00
N GLU A 314 -15.56 14.53 -15.61
CA GLU A 314 -16.87 14.74 -14.97
C GLU A 314 -17.27 13.59 -14.04
N LEU A 315 -16.66 12.41 -14.20
CA LEU A 315 -16.87 11.25 -13.31
C LEU A 315 -15.94 11.26 -12.09
N LYS A 316 -15.27 12.39 -11.85
CA LYS A 316 -14.39 12.64 -10.70
C LYS A 316 -14.87 13.84 -9.88
N TYR A 317 -14.35 13.97 -8.66
CA TYR A 317 -14.55 15.21 -7.92
C TYR A 317 -13.86 16.38 -8.65
N PRO A 318 -14.45 17.59 -8.61
CA PRO A 318 -13.76 18.78 -9.10
C PRO A 318 -12.46 18.97 -8.31
N ARG A 319 -11.36 19.21 -9.02
CA ARG A 319 -10.08 19.45 -8.37
C ARG A 319 -10.11 20.81 -7.67
N TRP A 320 -9.84 20.81 -6.37
CA TRP A 320 -9.72 22.04 -5.59
C TRP A 320 -8.24 22.45 -5.56
N PRO A 321 -7.84 23.50 -6.30
CA PRO A 321 -6.47 23.98 -6.24
C PRO A 321 -6.16 24.49 -4.84
N GLN A 322 -4.96 24.20 -4.36
CA GLN A 322 -4.51 24.68 -3.05
C GLN A 322 -4.32 26.19 -3.09
N VAL A 323 -4.83 26.90 -2.10
CA VAL A 323 -4.70 28.35 -1.99
C VAL A 323 -3.45 28.71 -1.20
N MET A 324 -2.61 29.57 -1.75
CA MET A 324 -1.58 30.26 -0.95
C MET A 324 -2.24 31.46 -0.28
N LYS A 325 -2.14 31.57 1.05
CA LYS A 325 -2.70 32.74 1.73
C LYS A 325 -1.89 34.00 1.36
N PRO A 326 -2.52 35.19 1.29
CA PRO A 326 -1.86 36.42 0.86
C PRO A 326 -0.56 36.73 1.62
N GLU A 327 -0.50 36.45 2.92
CA GLU A 327 0.70 36.66 3.74
C GLU A 327 1.91 35.80 3.30
N PHE A 328 1.67 34.66 2.64
CA PHE A 328 2.73 33.82 2.06
C PHE A 328 3.02 34.15 0.60
N LEU A 329 2.35 35.15 0.02
CA LEU A 329 2.61 35.70 -1.32
C LEU A 329 3.19 37.12 -1.27
N ALA A 330 3.07 37.81 -0.14
CA ALA A 330 3.62 39.14 0.08
C ALA A 330 5.13 39.20 -0.22
N GLU A 331 5.63 40.37 -0.60
CA GLU A 331 7.08 40.62 -0.74
C GLU A 331 7.77 40.72 0.63
N GLU A 332 6.98 40.92 1.68
CA GLU A 332 7.45 40.96 3.05
C GLU A 332 8.01 39.61 3.52
N SER A 333 8.90 39.70 4.49
CA SER A 333 9.56 38.58 5.17
C SER A 333 8.53 37.75 5.96
N ILE A 334 8.31 36.48 5.59
CA ILE A 334 7.32 35.65 6.30
C ILE A 334 7.78 35.38 7.74
N ILE A 335 9.10 35.33 7.96
CA ILE A 335 9.70 35.17 9.29
C ILE A 335 9.39 36.38 10.17
N ASP A 336 9.45 37.60 9.63
CA ASP A 336 9.13 38.80 10.39
C ASP A 336 7.60 38.89 10.62
N SER A 337 6.79 38.57 9.61
CA SER A 337 5.33 38.52 9.77
C SER A 337 4.86 37.49 10.81
N ILE A 338 5.58 36.37 11.01
CA ILE A 338 5.28 35.39 12.07
C ILE A 338 5.58 35.97 13.46
N ARG A 339 6.63 36.80 13.61
CA ARG A 339 6.97 37.42 14.90
C ARG A 339 5.92 38.42 15.36
N GLU A 340 5.25 39.07 14.42
CA GLU A 340 4.20 40.03 14.73
C GLU A 340 2.90 39.35 15.16
N LYS A 341 2.54 38.23 14.51
CA LYS A 341 1.31 37.51 14.80
C LYS A 341 1.36 36.08 14.27
N ASP A 342 0.83 35.15 15.05
CA ASP A 342 0.69 33.75 14.68
C ASP A 342 0.07 33.57 13.29
N ARG A 343 0.65 32.63 12.54
CA ARG A 343 0.21 32.21 11.22
C ARG A 343 -0.14 30.73 11.25
N PHE A 344 -1.12 30.33 10.44
CA PHE A 344 -1.48 28.93 10.27
C PHE A 344 -1.71 28.61 8.80
N ILE A 345 -1.44 27.37 8.42
CA ILE A 345 -1.88 26.78 7.16
C ILE A 345 -2.77 25.58 7.47
N HIS A 346 -3.85 25.41 6.71
CA HIS A 346 -4.72 24.24 6.81
C HIS A 346 -4.62 23.45 5.51
N VAL A 347 -3.75 22.45 5.48
CA VAL A 347 -3.70 21.47 4.38
C VAL A 347 -4.92 20.54 4.45
N PRO A 348 -5.45 20.04 3.32
CA PRO A 348 -5.00 20.25 1.95
C PRO A 348 -5.55 21.52 1.28
N TYR A 349 -6.34 22.36 1.96
CA TYR A 349 -6.94 23.57 1.36
C TYR A 349 -5.91 24.65 1.06
N HIS A 350 -4.97 24.85 2.00
CA HIS A 350 -3.83 25.74 1.83
C HIS A 350 -2.62 24.96 1.31
N SER A 351 -1.80 25.61 0.49
CA SER A 351 -0.60 24.98 -0.05
C SER A 351 0.48 24.80 1.03
N PHE A 352 1.08 23.61 1.04
CA PHE A 352 2.21 23.29 1.91
C PHE A 352 3.49 24.07 1.53
N ASP A 353 3.53 24.67 0.32
CA ASP A 353 4.66 25.51 -0.08
C ASP A 353 4.81 26.76 0.81
N GLY A 354 3.77 27.18 1.55
CA GLY A 354 3.90 28.20 2.60
C GLY A 354 4.88 27.81 3.70
N TYR A 355 4.86 26.56 4.15
CA TYR A 355 5.85 26.03 5.10
C TYR A 355 7.25 25.94 4.48
N ILE A 356 7.34 25.54 3.20
CA ILE A 356 8.62 25.50 2.47
C ILE A 356 9.21 26.91 2.34
N ARG A 357 8.38 27.94 2.13
CA ARG A 357 8.82 29.34 2.08
C ARG A 357 9.48 29.76 3.40
N VAL A 358 8.90 29.41 4.55
CA VAL A 358 9.49 29.69 5.87
C VAL A 358 10.88 29.04 6.01
N LEU A 359 11.02 27.77 5.65
CA LEU A 359 12.32 27.08 5.70
C LEU A 359 13.36 27.69 4.77
N ARG A 360 12.96 28.05 3.54
CA ARG A 360 13.85 28.69 2.56
C ARG A 360 14.32 30.05 3.04
N GLU A 361 13.43 30.85 3.62
CA GLU A 361 13.80 32.15 4.17
C GLU A 361 14.73 32.00 5.38
N ALA A 362 14.46 31.03 6.26
CA ALA A 362 15.32 30.72 7.40
C ALA A 362 16.74 30.30 6.99
N ALA A 363 16.87 29.59 5.86
CA ALA A 363 18.15 29.21 5.30
C ALA A 363 19.00 30.41 4.83
N LEU A 364 18.36 31.51 4.43
CA LEU A 364 19.03 32.69 3.84
C LEU A 364 19.29 33.81 4.85
N LYS A 365 18.37 34.02 5.79
CA LYS A 365 18.41 35.15 6.75
C LYS A 365 19.67 35.09 7.64
N PRO A 366 20.56 36.11 7.63
CA PRO A 366 21.79 36.10 8.43
C PRO A 366 21.57 35.99 9.94
N GLU A 367 20.43 36.48 10.44
CA GLU A 367 20.08 36.46 11.86
C GLU A 367 19.73 35.06 12.40
N VAL A 368 19.37 34.12 11.51
CA VAL A 368 19.06 32.74 11.88
C VAL A 368 20.36 32.00 12.19
N LYS A 369 20.42 31.38 13.36
CA LYS A 369 21.59 30.64 13.86
C LYS A 369 21.44 29.14 13.68
N ALA A 370 20.25 28.61 14.01
CA ALA A 370 20.00 27.18 14.02
C ALA A 370 18.58 26.84 13.55
N ILE A 371 18.44 25.66 12.97
CA ILE A 371 17.15 25.08 12.56
C ILE A 371 17.08 23.67 13.14
N LYS A 372 16.07 23.38 13.95
CA LYS A 372 15.82 22.06 14.53
C LYS A 372 14.47 21.56 14.07
N THR A 373 14.38 20.34 13.56
CA THR A 373 13.12 19.78 13.06
C THR A 373 12.98 18.29 13.37
N THR A 374 11.74 17.82 13.48
CA THR A 374 11.43 16.39 13.48
C THR A 374 10.99 15.93 12.08
N LEU A 375 11.44 14.76 11.65
CA LEU A 375 11.15 14.14 10.36
C LEU A 375 10.67 12.71 10.60
N TYR A 376 9.36 12.50 10.43
CA TYR A 376 8.74 11.19 10.67
C TYR A 376 8.74 10.32 9.41
N ARG A 377 8.24 10.85 8.28
CA ARG A 377 8.18 10.16 6.98
C ARG A 377 8.68 11.07 5.87
N LEU A 378 9.68 10.61 5.13
CA LEU A 378 10.28 11.37 4.03
C LEU A 378 9.81 10.86 2.67
N ALA A 379 9.16 11.75 1.91
CA ALA A 379 8.88 11.52 0.51
C ALA A 379 10.18 11.27 -0.28
N LYS A 380 10.10 10.47 -1.36
CA LYS A 380 11.25 10.17 -2.23
C LYS A 380 11.95 11.42 -2.77
N ASP A 381 11.21 12.51 -2.98
CA ASP A 381 11.77 13.82 -3.34
C ASP A 381 11.30 14.92 -2.37
N SER A 382 11.87 14.96 -1.16
CA SER A 382 11.44 15.89 -0.12
C SER A 382 12.00 17.31 -0.32
N LYS A 383 11.11 18.26 -0.67
CA LYS A 383 11.42 19.71 -0.70
C LYS A 383 11.91 20.23 0.66
N VAL A 384 11.41 19.68 1.77
CA VAL A 384 11.84 20.02 3.13
C VAL A 384 13.31 19.69 3.32
N VAL A 385 13.71 18.46 2.96
CA VAL A 385 15.12 18.03 3.11
C VAL A 385 16.05 18.88 2.26
N LYS A 386 15.66 19.20 1.02
CA LYS A 386 16.43 20.12 0.17
C LYS A 386 16.64 21.50 0.82
N ALA A 387 15.61 22.05 1.47
CA ALA A 387 15.71 23.33 2.18
C ALA A 387 16.63 23.25 3.42
N LEU A 388 16.58 22.14 4.17
CA LEU A 388 17.46 21.90 5.32
C LEU A 388 18.93 21.75 4.90
N ILE A 389 19.20 21.02 3.81
CA ILE A 389 20.54 20.90 3.22
C ILE A 389 21.05 22.29 2.80
N ALA A 390 20.21 23.10 2.14
CA ALA A 390 20.59 24.46 1.76
C ALA A 390 20.92 25.33 2.99
N ALA A 391 20.16 25.20 4.09
CA ALA A 391 20.47 25.90 5.33
C ALA A 391 21.82 25.47 5.93
N ALA A 392 22.11 24.16 5.95
CA ALA A 392 23.40 23.65 6.44
C ALA A 392 24.57 24.18 5.61
N ARG A 393 24.44 24.16 4.27
CA ARG A 393 25.43 24.71 3.34
C ARG A 393 25.62 26.23 3.50
N ASN A 394 24.58 26.96 3.91
CA ASN A 394 24.67 28.39 4.25
C ASN A 394 25.23 28.65 5.67
N GLY A 395 25.80 27.63 6.33
CA GLY A 395 26.45 27.75 7.63
C GLY A 395 25.51 27.78 8.83
N LYS A 396 24.22 27.43 8.64
CA LYS A 396 23.27 27.31 9.75
C LYS A 396 23.49 26.00 10.51
N LYS A 397 23.33 26.00 11.83
CA LYS A 397 23.33 24.76 12.62
C LYS A 397 22.01 24.03 12.42
N VAL A 398 21.99 23.01 11.56
CA VAL A 398 20.77 22.24 11.26
C VAL A 398 20.79 20.92 12.02
N THR A 399 19.74 20.66 12.81
CA THR A 399 19.51 19.38 13.49
C THR A 399 18.20 18.77 13.03
N ALA A 400 18.23 17.52 12.59
CA ALA A 400 17.04 16.78 12.16
C ALA A 400 16.90 15.51 12.99
N VAL A 401 15.79 15.39 13.73
CA VAL A 401 15.43 14.14 14.42
C VAL A 401 14.66 13.25 13.45
N VAL A 402 15.23 12.13 13.04
CA VAL A 402 14.63 11.21 12.06
C VAL A 402 14.14 9.94 12.77
N GLU A 403 12.86 9.63 12.55
CA GLU A 403 12.27 8.36 13.01
C GLU A 403 12.55 7.26 11.99
N LEU A 404 13.57 6.43 12.24
CA LEU A 404 13.92 5.32 11.35
C LEU A 404 12.91 4.17 11.41
N LEU A 405 12.15 4.04 12.52
CA LEU A 405 11.15 2.99 12.70
C LEU A 405 9.76 3.40 12.19
N ALA A 406 9.70 4.44 11.36
CA ALA A 406 8.49 4.81 10.65
C ALA A 406 8.13 3.69 9.66
N ARG A 407 7.01 3.01 9.95
CA ARG A 407 6.59 1.80 9.25
C ARG A 407 6.44 2.04 7.75
N PHE A 408 7.08 1.17 6.97
CA PHE A 408 7.09 1.12 5.49
C PHE A 408 7.87 2.22 4.78
N ASP A 409 8.46 3.16 5.51
CA ASP A 409 9.27 4.25 4.96
C ASP A 409 10.75 4.12 5.36
N GLU A 410 11.15 2.99 5.95
CA GLU A 410 12.46 2.81 6.58
C GLU A 410 13.60 2.95 5.55
N GLU A 411 13.45 2.38 4.36
CA GLU A 411 14.44 2.49 3.28
C GLU A 411 14.63 3.94 2.80
N SER A 412 13.53 4.69 2.66
CA SER A 412 13.56 6.11 2.27
C SER A 412 14.20 6.96 3.36
N ASN A 413 13.84 6.72 4.63
CA ASN A 413 14.37 7.44 5.78
C ASN A 413 15.89 7.17 5.95
N ILE A 414 16.34 5.93 5.72
CA ILE A 414 17.77 5.58 5.75
C ILE A 414 18.55 6.33 4.67
N ASN A 415 18.06 6.31 3.43
CA ASN A 415 18.73 6.97 2.30
C ASN A 415 18.84 8.49 2.52
N TRP A 416 17.73 9.13 2.91
CA TRP A 416 17.73 10.56 3.21
C TRP A 416 18.59 10.93 4.41
N SER A 417 18.67 10.09 5.44
CA SER A 417 19.52 10.34 6.60
C SER A 417 21.00 10.39 6.21
N LYS A 418 21.46 9.42 5.40
CA LYS A 418 22.83 9.41 4.88
C LYS A 418 23.15 10.68 4.10
N ARG A 419 22.26 11.03 3.15
CA ARG A 419 22.42 12.24 2.34
C ARG A 419 22.43 13.53 3.17
N MET A 420 21.60 13.64 4.20
CA MET A 420 21.59 14.81 5.08
C MET A 420 22.90 14.94 5.88
N GLN A 421 23.43 13.82 6.39
CA GLN A 421 24.70 13.81 7.13
C GLN A 421 25.88 14.22 6.25
N GLU A 422 25.96 13.70 5.03
CA GLU A 422 26.99 14.07 4.03
C GLU A 422 26.99 15.58 3.73
N GLU A 423 25.83 16.22 3.85
CA GLU A 423 25.62 17.64 3.56
C GLU A 423 25.71 18.55 4.79
N GLY A 424 26.19 18.03 5.93
CA GLY A 424 26.44 18.80 7.13
C GLY A 424 25.24 19.02 8.06
N VAL A 425 24.13 18.31 7.84
CA VAL A 425 22.99 18.28 8.78
C VAL A 425 23.31 17.31 9.92
N ASN A 426 23.14 17.77 11.16
CA ASN A 426 23.23 16.91 12.34
C ASN A 426 21.97 16.04 12.45
N VAL A 427 22.04 14.83 11.90
CA VAL A 427 20.93 13.86 11.97
C VAL A 427 21.00 13.08 13.27
N ILE A 428 19.94 13.17 14.07
CA ILE A 428 19.76 12.42 15.31
C ILE A 428 18.70 11.35 15.06
N PHE A 429 19.02 10.11 15.37
CA PHE A 429 18.04 9.03 15.34
C PHE A 429 17.28 9.03 16.67
N GLY A 430 15.98 8.71 16.62
CA GLY A 430 15.15 8.58 17.81
C GLY A 430 15.77 7.63 18.86
N VAL A 431 15.36 7.78 20.11
CA VAL A 431 15.80 6.90 21.20
C VAL A 431 15.09 5.56 21.08
N ASP A 432 15.80 4.46 21.33
CA ASP A 432 15.20 3.13 21.28
C ASP A 432 14.02 3.02 22.26
N GLY A 433 12.94 2.37 21.82
CA GLY A 433 11.68 2.29 22.56
C GLY A 433 10.83 3.57 22.60
N LEU A 434 11.33 4.73 22.13
CA LEU A 434 10.59 6.00 22.15
C LEU A 434 10.33 6.52 20.73
N LYS A 435 9.05 6.69 20.40
CA LYS A 435 8.64 7.21 19.08
C LYS A 435 8.43 8.71 19.11
N VAL A 436 9.08 9.42 18.19
CA VAL A 436 8.89 10.86 18.01
C VAL A 436 7.81 11.11 16.95
N HIS A 437 6.56 11.28 17.40
CA HIS A 437 5.42 11.56 16.51
C HIS A 437 5.09 13.06 16.38
N SER A 438 5.74 13.93 17.14
CA SER A 438 5.54 15.38 17.04
C SER A 438 6.09 15.89 15.71
N LYS A 439 5.40 16.86 15.08
CA LYS A 439 5.84 17.55 13.86
C LYS A 439 6.20 18.96 14.23
N LEU A 440 7.47 19.15 14.59
CA LEU A 440 7.97 20.39 15.15
C LEU A 440 9.08 20.94 14.27
N LEU A 441 9.06 22.24 14.07
CA LEU A 441 10.17 23.03 13.56
C LEU A 441 10.47 24.12 14.59
N TYR A 442 11.74 24.33 14.87
CA TYR A 442 12.23 25.40 15.72
C TYR A 442 13.37 26.13 14.99
N ILE A 443 13.24 27.44 14.85
CA ILE A 443 14.21 28.32 14.21
C ILE A 443 14.73 29.27 15.28
N GLU A 444 16.01 29.13 15.60
CA GLU A 444 16.71 30.00 16.55
C GLU A 444 17.25 31.23 15.81
N SER A 445 16.91 32.43 16.30
CA SER A 445 17.28 33.69 15.65
C SER A 445 17.60 34.81 16.63
N ARG A 446 18.53 35.70 16.23
CA ARG A 446 18.88 36.90 17.03
C ARG A 446 17.70 37.86 17.26
N LYS A 447 16.67 37.80 16.41
CA LYS A 447 15.48 38.68 16.48
C LYS A 447 14.27 38.02 17.17
N GLY A 448 14.49 36.91 17.89
CA GLY A 448 13.43 36.11 18.48
C GLY A 448 13.16 34.84 17.69
N ASP A 449 12.95 33.76 18.44
CA ASP A 449 12.80 32.41 17.93
C ASP A 449 11.40 32.15 17.39
N ILE A 450 11.30 31.17 16.49
CA ILE A 450 10.05 30.76 15.86
C ILE A 450 9.87 29.26 16.05
N ALA A 451 8.64 28.85 16.35
CA ALA A 451 8.24 27.45 16.33
C ALA A 451 7.11 27.22 15.32
N CYS A 452 7.12 26.08 14.65
CA CYS A 452 5.96 25.59 13.90
C CYS A 452 5.53 24.24 14.47
N ILE A 453 4.23 24.09 14.69
CA ILE A 453 3.61 22.88 15.24
C ILE A 453 2.62 22.34 14.22
N GLY A 454 2.89 21.14 13.72
CA GLY A 454 2.04 20.42 12.78
C GLY A 454 1.25 19.30 13.44
N THR A 455 0.05 19.04 12.94
CA THR A 455 -0.77 17.89 13.33
C THR A 455 -0.43 16.62 12.55
N GLY A 456 0.23 16.73 11.40
CA GLY A 456 0.47 15.63 10.45
C GLY A 456 1.82 15.71 9.78
#